data_AF-A0A815VCL7-F1
#
_entry.id   AF-A0A815VCL7-F1
#
_cell.length_a   1.000
_cell.length_b   1.000
_cell.length_c   1.000
_cell.angle_alpha   90.00
_cell.angle_beta   90.00
_cell.angle_gamma   90.00
#
_symmetry.space_group_name_H-M   'P 1'
#
loop_
_entity.id
_entity.type
_entity.pdbx_description
1 polymer ?
#
loop_
_entity_poly.entity_id
_entity_poly.type
_entity_poly.pdbx_seq_one_letter_code
_entity_poly.pdbx_strand_id
1 'polypeptide(L)'
;MSFILPVKHLQQNSNWDCGITCLQMIIDYYHLDLSTFNHLLRTYECNKSTWTIDLLHLLHQSSIKAILHTITIGCSSTYDNVPYYENLIDKDRERVNKLFANEASNVKLGSVEWLEIKRHLIEYRTPCLVLVDANKTECCACKKTTFDRILDALVPTISSSYQGHYVLVIGYIENETNEFIRYVDPAKKDGFCTATKENFDLARKAFGTDEDVIFCYEKDE
;
A
#
# COMPACT_ATOMS: atom_id res chain seq x y z
N MET A 1 -14.52 19.40 -5.94
CA MET A 1 -13.22 20.08 -5.74
C MET A 1 -12.14 19.02 -5.62
N SER A 2 -11.18 19.02 -6.54
CA SER A 2 -10.07 18.05 -6.55
C SER A 2 -8.99 18.40 -5.52
N PHE A 3 -8.28 17.40 -5.03
CA PHE A 3 -7.18 17.53 -4.07
C PHE A 3 -6.08 16.54 -4.41
N ILE A 4 -4.83 17.00 -4.51
CA ILE A 4 -3.68 16.14 -4.82
C ILE A 4 -2.47 16.63 -4.04
N LEU A 5 -1.83 15.72 -3.30
CA LEU A 5 -0.57 15.97 -2.60
C LEU A 5 0.62 15.94 -3.56
N PRO A 6 1.63 16.82 -3.37
CA PRO A 6 2.81 16.88 -4.23
C PRO A 6 3.83 15.78 -3.91
N VAL A 7 3.43 14.50 -3.96
CA VAL A 7 4.33 13.36 -3.76
C VAL A 7 5.18 13.14 -5.01
N LYS A 8 6.49 13.03 -4.83
CA LYS A 8 7.43 12.66 -5.90
C LYS A 8 7.36 11.15 -6.14
N HIS A 9 7.07 10.74 -7.38
CA HIS A 9 7.09 9.33 -7.76
C HIS A 9 8.51 8.76 -7.72
N LEU A 10 8.64 7.54 -7.20
CA LEU A 10 9.82 6.70 -7.28
C LEU A 10 9.40 5.32 -7.82
N GLN A 11 10.19 4.78 -8.74
CA GLN A 11 9.98 3.45 -9.30
C GLN A 11 10.66 2.38 -8.44
N GLN A 12 9.97 1.26 -8.18
CA GLN A 12 10.53 0.10 -7.48
C GLN A 12 11.60 -0.60 -8.33
N ASN A 13 12.59 -1.22 -7.67
CA ASN A 13 13.71 -1.87 -8.36
C ASN A 13 13.55 -3.38 -8.48
N SER A 14 12.62 -3.98 -7.75
CA SER A 14 12.39 -5.43 -7.70
C SER A 14 10.89 -5.72 -7.58
N ASN A 15 10.50 -6.98 -7.50
CA ASN A 15 9.09 -7.37 -7.37
C ASN A 15 8.56 -7.39 -5.92
N TRP A 16 9.41 -7.10 -4.94
CA TRP A 16 9.10 -7.21 -3.51
C TRP A 16 9.21 -5.88 -2.76
N ASP A 17 9.83 -4.86 -3.34
CA ASP A 17 10.19 -3.61 -2.69
C ASP A 17 9.16 -2.49 -2.89
N CYS A 18 7.98 -2.77 -3.46
CA CYS A 18 6.93 -1.76 -3.68
C CYS A 18 6.55 -1.01 -2.39
N GLY A 19 6.41 -1.71 -1.27
CA GLY A 19 6.15 -1.09 0.04
C GLY A 19 7.31 -0.20 0.52
N ILE A 20 8.55 -0.64 0.31
CA ILE A 20 9.75 0.12 0.66
C ILE A 20 9.88 1.37 -0.20
N THR A 21 9.60 1.28 -1.50
CA THR A 21 9.56 2.44 -2.40
C THR A 21 8.45 3.41 -2.00
N CYS A 22 7.28 2.93 -1.57
CA CYS A 22 6.25 3.76 -0.96
C CYS A 22 6.79 4.52 0.27
N LEU A 23 7.53 3.85 1.16
CA LEU A 23 8.17 4.54 2.30
C LEU A 23 9.18 5.58 1.85
N GLN A 24 10.02 5.31 0.85
CA GLN A 24 10.96 6.30 0.31
C GLN A 24 10.23 7.56 -0.20
N MET A 25 9.10 7.39 -0.89
CA MET A 25 8.27 8.52 -1.33
C MET A 25 7.65 9.29 -0.15
N ILE A 26 7.24 8.60 0.92
CA ILE A 26 6.77 9.25 2.15
C ILE A 26 7.92 10.00 2.84
N ILE A 27 9.10 9.40 2.99
CA ILE A 27 10.28 10.03 3.61
C ILE A 27 10.66 11.32 2.87
N ASP A 28 10.68 11.29 1.52
CA ASP A 28 10.90 12.47 0.68
C ASP A 28 9.79 13.53 0.88
N TYR A 29 8.54 13.10 0.97
CA TYR A 29 7.38 13.97 1.22
C TYR A 29 7.49 14.75 2.55
N TYR A 30 7.98 14.09 3.61
CA TYR A 30 8.25 14.74 4.91
C TYR A 30 9.59 15.49 4.95
N HIS A 31 10.30 15.58 3.84
CA HIS A 31 11.64 16.20 3.73
C HIS A 31 12.66 15.58 4.71
N LEU A 32 12.52 14.29 4.98
CA LEU A 32 13.44 13.53 5.83
C LEU A 32 14.59 12.96 4.99
N ASP A 33 15.73 12.71 5.65
CA ASP A 33 16.93 12.22 4.97
C ASP A 33 16.78 10.75 4.53
N LEU A 34 16.69 10.55 3.22
CA LEU A 34 16.69 9.23 2.58
C LEU A 34 17.94 8.41 2.89
N SER A 35 19.09 9.04 3.16
CA SER A 35 20.33 8.32 3.47
C SER A 35 20.23 7.60 4.82
N THR A 36 19.66 8.28 5.83
CA THR A 36 19.35 7.72 7.14
C THR A 36 18.34 6.58 7.03
N PHE A 37 17.27 6.77 6.25
CA PHE A 37 16.28 5.71 6.01
C PHE A 37 16.91 4.48 5.32
N ASN A 38 17.75 4.69 4.31
CA ASN A 38 18.46 3.61 3.63
C ASN A 38 19.44 2.87 4.57
N HIS A 39 20.02 3.55 5.57
CA HIS A 39 20.83 2.90 6.59
C HIS A 39 19.98 2.00 7.50
N LEU A 40 18.83 2.50 7.97
CA LEU A 40 17.85 1.73 8.74
C LEU A 40 17.42 0.47 7.97
N LEU A 41 17.09 0.59 6.69
CA LEU A 41 16.69 -0.55 5.84
C LEU A 41 17.78 -1.63 5.74
N ARG A 42 19.06 -1.26 5.67
CA ARG A 42 20.17 -2.23 5.62
C ARG A 42 20.30 -3.04 6.90
N THR A 43 19.88 -2.47 8.03
CA THR A 43 19.87 -3.14 9.33
C THR A 43 18.56 -3.86 9.61
N TYR A 44 17.53 -3.67 8.77
CA TYR A 44 16.21 -4.24 8.97
C TYR A 44 16.07 -5.58 8.24
N GLU A 45 15.80 -6.64 8.99
CA GLU A 45 15.68 -8.02 8.48
C GLU A 45 14.28 -8.28 7.87
N CYS A 46 13.96 -7.69 6.71
CA CYS A 46 12.71 -8.02 6.01
C CYS A 46 12.82 -9.18 5.01
N ASN A 47 14.02 -9.72 4.74
CA ASN A 47 14.25 -10.91 3.88
C ASN A 47 13.47 -10.93 2.54
N LYS A 48 13.21 -9.77 1.92
CA LYS A 48 12.41 -9.61 0.69
C LYS A 48 10.92 -10.02 0.84
N SER A 49 10.41 -10.10 2.06
CA SER A 49 9.01 -10.38 2.40
C SER A 49 8.49 -9.26 3.30
N THR A 50 7.92 -8.23 2.69
CA THR A 50 7.51 -7.01 3.39
C THR A 50 6.02 -7.06 3.74
N TRP A 51 5.71 -7.08 5.04
CA TRP A 51 4.35 -7.03 5.56
C TRP A 51 3.97 -5.59 5.95
N THR A 52 2.68 -5.26 5.97
CA THR A 52 2.26 -3.88 6.28
C THR A 52 2.71 -3.43 7.67
N ILE A 53 2.78 -4.36 8.63
CA ILE A 53 3.28 -4.05 9.98
C ILE A 53 4.78 -3.70 9.98
N ASP A 54 5.58 -4.24 9.05
CA ASP A 54 6.97 -3.81 8.85
C ASP A 54 7.02 -2.36 8.40
N LEU A 55 6.14 -1.99 7.47
CA LEU A 55 6.08 -0.65 6.91
C LEU A 55 5.69 0.37 7.98
N LEU A 56 4.70 0.03 8.82
CA LEU A 56 4.33 0.85 9.99
C LEU A 56 5.53 1.03 10.94
N HIS A 57 6.20 -0.07 11.28
CA HIS A 57 7.34 -0.02 12.19
C HIS A 57 8.49 0.84 11.64
N LEU A 58 8.81 0.72 10.35
CA LEU A 58 9.84 1.52 9.69
C LEU A 58 9.49 3.02 9.62
N LEU A 59 8.21 3.37 9.48
CA LEU A 59 7.75 4.76 9.58
C LEU A 59 8.01 5.32 10.98
N HIS A 60 7.69 4.56 12.04
CA HIS A 60 7.96 4.98 13.42
C HIS A 60 9.45 5.09 13.72
N GLN A 61 10.28 4.16 13.25
CA GLN A 61 11.74 4.27 13.36
C GLN A 61 12.29 5.50 12.61
N SER A 62 11.56 5.99 11.61
CA SER A 62 11.85 7.23 10.88
C SER A 62 11.21 8.47 11.49
N SER A 63 10.64 8.37 12.70
CA SER A 63 9.94 9.45 13.41
C SER A 63 8.71 10.02 12.68
N ILE A 64 8.05 9.21 11.85
CA ILE A 64 6.76 9.54 11.24
C ILE A 64 5.66 8.87 12.05
N LYS A 65 4.71 9.65 12.55
CA LYS A 65 3.54 9.15 13.26
C LYS A 65 2.59 8.47 12.28
N ALA A 66 2.22 7.23 12.53
CA ALA A 66 1.36 6.47 11.63
C ALA A 66 0.42 5.52 12.39
N ILE A 67 -0.73 5.21 11.78
CA ILE A 67 -1.68 4.22 12.30
C ILE A 67 -2.03 3.24 11.18
N LEU A 68 -1.86 1.95 11.44
CA LEU A 68 -2.34 0.87 10.58
C LEU A 68 -3.80 0.57 10.88
N HIS A 69 -4.64 0.56 9.85
CA HIS A 69 -5.96 -0.02 9.89
C HIS A 69 -5.94 -1.34 9.09
N THR A 70 -6.48 -2.39 9.68
CA THR A 70 -6.46 -3.75 9.13
C THR A 70 -7.65 -4.55 9.65
N ILE A 71 -8.11 -5.57 8.93
CA ILE A 71 -9.09 -6.53 9.46
C ILE A 71 -8.46 -7.78 10.08
N THR A 72 -7.12 -7.88 10.05
CA THR A 72 -6.37 -9.06 10.49
C THR A 72 -5.22 -8.66 11.42
N ILE A 73 -5.02 -9.41 12.51
CA ILE A 73 -3.86 -9.24 13.40
C ILE A 73 -2.92 -10.43 13.25
N GLY A 74 -1.64 -10.15 13.01
CA GLY A 74 -0.60 -11.16 12.85
C GLY A 74 -0.72 -11.94 11.54
N CYS A 75 0.04 -13.02 11.42
CA CYS A 75 -0.14 -13.98 10.33
C CYS A 75 -1.36 -14.85 10.62
N SER A 76 -2.54 -14.46 10.11
CA SER A 76 -3.76 -15.24 10.34
C SER A 76 -3.65 -16.66 9.78
N SER A 77 -4.12 -17.64 10.57
CA SER A 77 -4.23 -19.04 10.16
C SER A 77 -5.23 -19.28 9.02
N THR A 78 -6.05 -18.27 8.66
CA THR A 78 -6.91 -18.34 7.48
C THR A 78 -6.13 -18.45 6.17
N TYR A 79 -4.83 -18.14 6.18
CA TYR A 79 -3.95 -18.18 5.02
C TYR A 79 -3.06 -19.44 4.96
N ASP A 80 -3.23 -20.38 5.90
CA ASP A 80 -2.41 -21.60 5.97
C ASP A 80 -2.51 -22.49 4.70
N ASN A 81 -3.53 -22.28 3.85
CA ASN A 81 -3.73 -23.00 2.57
C ASN A 81 -3.58 -22.12 1.31
N VAL A 82 -2.95 -20.93 1.42
CA VAL A 82 -2.71 -20.06 0.26
C VAL A 82 -1.25 -20.23 -0.19
N PRO A 83 -0.98 -20.72 -1.44
CA PRO A 83 0.37 -21.08 -1.89
C PRO A 83 1.44 -19.98 -1.78
N TYR A 84 1.04 -18.71 -1.84
CA TYR A 84 1.92 -17.55 -1.63
C TYR A 84 2.52 -17.53 -0.21
N TYR A 85 1.76 -18.00 0.78
CA TYR A 85 2.07 -17.91 2.20
C TYR A 85 2.69 -19.20 2.79
N GLU A 86 2.47 -20.37 2.17
CA GLU A 86 2.87 -21.69 2.67
C GLU A 86 4.37 -21.86 2.99
N ASN A 87 5.27 -21.12 2.32
CA ASN A 87 6.73 -21.22 2.55
C ASN A 87 7.34 -20.02 3.30
N LEU A 88 6.59 -18.93 3.50
CA LEU A 88 7.07 -17.69 4.12
C LEU A 88 6.55 -17.52 5.56
N ILE A 89 5.37 -18.06 5.85
CA ILE A 89 4.69 -17.90 7.14
C ILE A 89 5.57 -18.35 8.30
N ASP A 90 6.26 -19.50 8.25
CA ASP A 90 7.00 -19.98 9.43
C ASP A 90 8.24 -19.14 9.77
N LYS A 91 8.84 -18.45 8.77
CA LYS A 91 10.00 -17.59 8.99
C LYS A 91 9.62 -16.16 9.40
N ASP A 92 8.51 -15.65 8.86
CA ASP A 92 8.07 -14.28 9.13
C ASP A 92 7.13 -14.17 10.33
N ARG A 93 6.40 -15.25 10.68
CA ARG A 93 5.36 -15.24 11.73
C ARG A 93 5.87 -14.73 13.07
N GLU A 94 7.06 -15.14 13.51
CA GLU A 94 7.62 -14.66 14.77
C GLU A 94 7.86 -13.14 14.72
N ARG A 95 8.52 -12.65 13.67
CA ARG A 95 8.79 -11.23 13.45
C ARG A 95 7.51 -10.41 13.36
N VAL A 96 6.57 -10.82 12.50
CA VAL A 96 5.30 -10.14 12.24
C VAL A 96 4.47 -10.07 13.53
N ASN A 97 4.30 -11.19 14.24
CA ASN A 97 3.52 -11.21 15.48
C ASN A 97 4.18 -10.35 16.57
N LYS A 98 5.50 -10.35 16.68
CA LYS A 98 6.24 -9.48 17.60
C LYS A 98 6.03 -8.00 17.27
N LEU A 99 6.03 -7.63 15.99
CA LEU A 99 5.77 -6.25 15.56
C LEU A 99 4.33 -5.83 15.89
N PHE A 100 3.33 -6.68 15.63
CA PHE A 100 1.96 -6.39 16.05
C PHE A 100 1.83 -6.19 17.56
N ALA A 101 2.56 -6.97 18.37
CA ALA A 101 2.59 -6.78 19.82
C ALA A 101 3.24 -5.44 20.23
N ASN A 102 4.35 -5.07 19.58
CA ASN A 102 5.07 -3.83 19.86
C ASN A 102 4.31 -2.58 19.39
N GLU A 103 3.59 -2.68 18.28
CA GLU A 103 2.85 -1.59 17.64
C GLU A 103 1.36 -1.59 18.04
N ALA A 104 0.96 -2.33 19.08
CA ALA A 104 -0.45 -2.56 19.41
C ALA A 104 -1.27 -1.27 19.61
N SER A 105 -0.66 -0.19 20.11
CA SER A 105 -1.31 1.12 20.25
C SER A 105 -1.50 1.87 18.93
N ASN A 106 -0.80 1.45 17.88
CA ASN A 106 -0.76 2.07 16.56
C ASN A 106 -1.49 1.24 15.49
N VAL A 107 -2.17 0.17 15.91
CA VAL A 107 -2.98 -0.69 15.04
C VAL A 107 -4.45 -0.58 15.44
N LYS A 108 -5.32 -0.38 14.45
CA LYS A 108 -6.78 -0.34 14.60
C LYS A 108 -7.40 -1.47 13.80
N LEU A 109 -8.20 -2.30 14.48
CA LEU A 109 -8.92 -3.39 13.84
C LEU A 109 -10.23 -2.86 13.22
N GLY A 110 -10.39 -3.02 11.91
CA GLY A 110 -11.59 -2.66 11.18
C GLY A 110 -11.32 -2.24 9.73
N SER A 111 -12.34 -2.41 8.90
CA SER A 111 -12.35 -1.90 7.53
C SER A 111 -12.36 -0.37 7.54
N VAL A 112 -11.71 0.22 6.54
CA VAL A 112 -11.73 1.66 6.28
C VAL A 112 -12.57 1.93 5.04
N GLU A 113 -13.46 2.91 5.10
CA GLU A 113 -14.19 3.37 3.92
C GLU A 113 -13.45 4.47 3.16
N TRP A 114 -13.71 4.59 1.85
CA TRP A 114 -13.09 5.64 1.03
C TRP A 114 -13.29 7.05 1.63
N LEU A 115 -14.45 7.32 2.23
CA LEU A 115 -14.73 8.60 2.87
C LEU A 115 -13.73 8.94 3.99
N GLU A 116 -13.24 7.93 4.71
CA GLU A 116 -12.27 8.10 5.79
C GLU A 116 -10.86 8.36 5.25
N ILE A 117 -10.48 7.66 4.18
CA ILE A 117 -9.23 7.94 3.43
C ILE A 117 -9.27 9.38 2.88
N LYS A 118 -10.38 9.76 2.25
CA LYS A 118 -10.60 11.10 1.72
C LYS A 118 -10.52 12.18 2.81
N ARG A 119 -11.18 11.95 3.95
CA ARG A 119 -11.11 12.86 5.11
C ARG A 119 -9.68 13.00 5.60
N HIS A 120 -8.95 11.90 5.72
CA HIS A 120 -7.56 11.91 6.15
C HIS A 120 -6.68 12.76 5.22
N LEU A 121 -6.79 12.56 3.90
CA LEU A 121 -6.06 13.34 2.89
C LEU A 121 -6.32 14.85 3.01
N ILE A 122 -7.57 15.24 3.25
CA ILE A 122 -7.97 16.66 3.33
C ILE A 122 -7.53 17.29 4.65
N GLU A 123 -7.74 16.59 5.76
CA GLU A 123 -7.53 17.09 7.13
C GLU A 123 -6.05 17.13 7.49
N TYR A 124 -5.32 16.04 7.26
CA TYR A 124 -3.91 15.90 7.64
C TYR A 124 -2.94 16.22 6.52
N ARG A 125 -3.42 16.31 5.27
CA ARG A 125 -2.59 16.62 4.09
C ARG A 125 -1.39 15.68 3.95
N THR A 126 -1.59 14.39 4.22
CA THR A 126 -0.56 13.35 4.20
C THR A 126 -1.01 12.16 3.35
N PRO A 127 -0.11 11.47 2.65
CA PRO A 127 -0.46 10.32 1.82
C PRO A 127 -0.86 9.11 2.66
N CYS A 128 -1.73 8.26 2.13
CA CYS A 128 -2.08 6.97 2.72
C CYS A 128 -1.39 5.84 1.96
N LEU A 129 -0.71 4.94 2.67
CA LEU A 129 -0.18 3.72 2.08
C LEU A 129 -1.28 2.65 2.10
N VAL A 130 -1.55 2.02 0.95
CA VAL A 130 -2.65 1.06 0.80
C VAL A 130 -2.13 -0.21 0.14
N LEU A 131 -2.49 -1.37 0.70
CA LEU A 131 -2.27 -2.66 0.08
C LEU A 131 -3.44 -2.99 -0.86
N VAL A 132 -3.13 -3.34 -2.10
CA VAL A 132 -4.12 -3.73 -3.11
C VAL A 132 -3.79 -5.08 -3.72
N ASP A 133 -4.80 -5.76 -4.26
CA ASP A 133 -4.60 -6.85 -5.21
C ASP A 133 -4.31 -6.24 -6.59
N ALA A 134 -3.07 -6.38 -7.07
CA ALA A 134 -2.60 -5.83 -8.33
C ALA A 134 -3.41 -6.35 -9.52
N ASN A 135 -3.91 -7.60 -9.46
CA ASN A 135 -4.69 -8.20 -10.54
C ASN A 135 -6.08 -7.56 -10.69
N LYS A 136 -6.55 -6.86 -9.65
CA LYS A 136 -7.86 -6.20 -9.61
C LYS A 136 -7.77 -4.68 -9.76
N THR A 137 -6.55 -4.12 -9.74
CA THR A 137 -6.32 -2.68 -9.78
C THR A 137 -6.29 -2.20 -11.23
N GLU A 138 -7.30 -1.41 -11.62
CA GLU A 138 -7.43 -0.88 -12.97
C GLU A 138 -7.22 0.64 -13.00
N CYS A 139 -6.17 1.07 -13.69
CA CYS A 139 -5.90 2.47 -13.90
C CYS A 139 -6.66 3.01 -15.13
N CYS A 140 -7.59 3.94 -14.94
CA CYS A 140 -8.39 4.58 -16.00
C CYS A 140 -7.55 5.34 -17.03
N ALA A 141 -6.38 5.84 -16.63
CA ALA A 141 -5.50 6.66 -17.48
C ALA A 141 -4.35 5.86 -18.13
N CYS A 142 -4.00 4.71 -17.57
CA CYS A 142 -2.85 3.95 -18.00
C CYS A 142 -3.23 3.11 -19.23
N LYS A 143 -2.54 3.31 -20.35
CA LYS A 143 -2.80 2.52 -21.56
C LYS A 143 -2.35 1.08 -21.33
N LYS A 144 -3.29 0.12 -21.29
CA LYS A 144 -2.98 -1.29 -21.56
C LYS A 144 -2.52 -1.40 -23.02
N THR A 145 -1.46 -2.14 -23.30
CA THR A 145 -1.08 -2.40 -24.69
C THR A 145 -2.12 -3.30 -25.36
N THR A 146 -2.18 -3.27 -26.70
CA THR A 146 -3.06 -4.18 -27.46
C THR A 146 -2.75 -5.64 -27.14
N PHE A 147 -1.48 -5.96 -26.85
CA PHE A 147 -1.04 -7.30 -26.46
C PHE A 147 -1.60 -7.70 -25.10
N ASP A 148 -1.54 -6.83 -24.08
CA ASP A 148 -2.08 -7.11 -22.75
C ASP A 148 -3.60 -7.40 -22.81
N ARG A 149 -4.33 -6.63 -23.64
CA ARG A 149 -5.78 -6.84 -23.84
C ARG A 149 -6.10 -8.16 -24.53
N ILE A 150 -5.28 -8.57 -25.49
CA ILE A 150 -5.45 -9.85 -26.20
C ILE A 150 -5.11 -11.01 -25.26
N LEU A 151 -4.07 -10.88 -24.44
CA LEU A 151 -3.68 -11.89 -23.46
C LEU A 151 -4.77 -12.07 -22.40
N ASP A 152 -5.31 -10.97 -21.85
CA ASP A 152 -6.45 -10.97 -20.92
C ASP A 152 -7.69 -11.68 -21.53
N ALA A 153 -7.89 -11.59 -22.85
CA ALA A 153 -9.02 -12.20 -23.54
C ALA A 153 -8.81 -13.68 -23.93
N LEU A 154 -7.56 -14.10 -24.16
CA LEU A 154 -7.21 -15.46 -24.60
C LEU A 154 -6.89 -16.40 -23.43
N VAL A 155 -6.51 -15.86 -22.29
CA VAL A 155 -6.27 -16.64 -21.07
C VAL A 155 -7.50 -16.46 -20.17
N PRO A 156 -8.49 -17.37 -20.20
CA PRO A 156 -9.57 -17.33 -19.21
C PRO A 156 -8.90 -17.37 -17.84
N THR A 157 -9.24 -16.40 -16.98
CA THR A 157 -8.62 -16.21 -15.67
C THR A 157 -8.63 -17.51 -14.88
N ILE A 158 -7.59 -18.33 -15.01
CA ILE A 158 -7.19 -19.31 -14.00
C ILE A 158 -7.10 -18.45 -12.77
N SER A 159 -7.98 -18.68 -11.79
CA SER A 159 -8.19 -17.83 -10.61
C SER A 159 -6.86 -17.21 -10.20
N SER A 160 -6.62 -15.96 -10.62
CA SER A 160 -5.29 -15.41 -10.50
C SER A 160 -5.07 -15.28 -9.00
N SER A 161 -4.15 -16.07 -8.48
CA SER A 161 -3.79 -16.02 -7.07
C SER A 161 -3.54 -14.56 -6.69
N TYR A 162 -4.04 -14.16 -5.54
CA TYR A 162 -3.80 -12.83 -4.96
C TYR A 162 -2.36 -12.36 -5.22
N GLN A 163 -2.21 -11.13 -5.73
CA GLN A 163 -0.91 -10.50 -5.93
C GLN A 163 -0.88 -9.19 -5.16
N GLY A 164 -0.33 -9.23 -3.95
CA GLY A 164 -0.17 -8.04 -3.11
C GLY A 164 0.73 -7.00 -3.76
N HIS A 165 0.32 -5.73 -3.65
CA HIS A 165 1.07 -4.58 -4.14
C HIS A 165 0.73 -3.33 -3.33
N TYR A 166 1.75 -2.59 -2.89
CA TYR A 166 1.55 -1.35 -2.15
C TYR A 166 1.55 -0.14 -3.08
N VAL A 167 0.62 0.78 -2.84
CA VAL A 167 0.50 2.06 -3.54
C VAL A 167 0.32 3.19 -2.54
N LEU A 168 0.61 4.43 -2.95
CA LEU A 168 0.30 5.62 -2.16
C LEU A 168 -0.93 6.33 -2.72
N VAL A 169 -2.02 6.39 -1.95
CA VAL A 169 -3.12 7.29 -2.26
C VAL A 169 -2.70 8.71 -1.87
N ILE A 170 -2.76 9.62 -2.84
CA ILE A 170 -2.27 11.00 -2.70
C ILE A 170 -3.37 12.04 -2.91
N GLY A 171 -4.58 11.62 -3.23
CA GLY A 171 -5.66 12.56 -3.52
C GLY A 171 -6.80 11.96 -4.32
N TYR A 172 -7.61 12.86 -4.87
CA TYR A 172 -8.74 12.55 -5.73
C TYR A 172 -9.00 13.69 -6.71
N ILE A 173 -9.61 13.35 -7.84
CA ILE A 173 -10.13 14.32 -8.81
C ILE A 173 -11.64 14.14 -8.91
N GLU A 174 -12.36 15.24 -8.87
CA GLU A 174 -13.81 15.27 -8.96
C GLU A 174 -14.22 16.07 -10.20
N ASN A 175 -15.12 15.52 -11.00
CA ASN A 175 -15.85 16.23 -12.04
C ASN A 175 -17.35 16.30 -11.68
N GLU A 176 -18.19 16.84 -12.55
CA GLU A 176 -19.61 17.08 -12.24
C GLU A 176 -20.39 15.82 -11.83
N THR A 177 -19.95 14.63 -12.25
CA THR A 177 -20.69 13.37 -12.08
C THR A 177 -19.91 12.26 -11.42
N ASN A 178 -18.58 12.38 -11.33
CA ASN A 178 -17.68 11.31 -10.90
C ASN A 178 -16.55 11.84 -10.02
N GLU A 179 -16.13 11.00 -9.09
CA GLU A 179 -14.91 11.19 -8.31
C GLU A 179 -13.98 10.00 -8.55
N PHE A 180 -12.70 10.31 -8.77
CA PHE A 180 -11.65 9.36 -9.08
C PHE A 180 -10.53 9.48 -8.09
N ILE A 181 -10.01 8.35 -7.64
CA ILE A 181 -8.88 8.28 -6.71
C ILE A 181 -7.58 8.54 -7.49
N ARG A 182 -6.67 9.33 -6.90
CA ARG A 182 -5.31 9.53 -7.41
C ARG A 182 -4.33 8.84 -6.50
N TYR A 183 -3.48 8.01 -7.09
CA TYR A 183 -2.46 7.27 -6.38
C TYR A 183 -1.16 7.18 -7.17
N VAL A 184 -0.06 6.96 -6.47
CA VAL A 184 1.27 6.72 -7.00
C VAL A 184 1.52 5.21 -6.94
N ASP A 185 1.94 4.64 -8.06
CA ASP A 185 2.22 3.21 -8.19
C ASP A 185 3.73 3.01 -8.44
N PRO A 186 4.47 2.42 -7.49
CA PRO A 186 5.89 2.14 -7.63
C PRO A 186 6.24 1.24 -8.83
N ALA A 187 5.30 0.43 -9.33
CA ALA A 187 5.54 -0.43 -10.49
C ALA A 187 5.48 0.33 -11.83
N LYS A 188 5.00 1.58 -11.84
CA LYS A 188 4.98 2.44 -13.03
C LYS A 188 6.28 3.23 -13.16
N LYS A 189 6.61 3.62 -14.38
CA LYS A 189 7.82 4.39 -14.67
C LYS A 189 7.77 5.81 -14.10
N ASP A 190 6.62 6.47 -14.22
CA ASP A 190 6.41 7.84 -13.77
C ASP A 190 4.92 8.16 -13.64
N GLY A 191 4.65 9.32 -13.03
CA GLY A 191 3.32 9.92 -12.98
C GLY A 191 2.39 9.33 -11.91
N PHE A 192 1.11 9.64 -12.09
CA PHE A 192 0.04 9.26 -11.17
C PHE A 192 -0.94 8.33 -11.88
N CYS A 193 -1.39 7.31 -11.16
CA CYS A 193 -2.48 6.47 -11.58
C CYS A 193 -3.83 7.03 -11.13
N THR A 194 -4.89 6.52 -11.74
CA THR A 194 -6.26 6.97 -11.51
C THR A 194 -7.18 5.77 -11.51
N ALA A 195 -8.03 5.61 -10.50
CA ALA A 195 -9.05 4.57 -10.46
C ALA A 195 -10.42 5.15 -10.09
N THR A 196 -11.50 4.45 -10.43
CA THR A 196 -12.82 4.72 -9.83
C THR A 196 -12.82 4.24 -8.38
N LYS A 197 -13.77 4.72 -7.58
CA LYS A 197 -13.91 4.26 -6.18
C LYS A 197 -14.20 2.77 -6.13
N GLU A 198 -15.09 2.32 -7.00
CA GLU A 198 -15.57 0.94 -7.06
C GLU A 198 -14.43 -0.03 -7.38
N ASN A 199 -13.59 0.30 -8.37
CA ASN A 199 -12.45 -0.54 -8.72
C ASN A 199 -11.39 -0.55 -7.61
N PHE A 200 -11.09 0.63 -7.04
CA PHE A 200 -10.07 0.72 -5.99
C PHE A 200 -10.50 0.02 -4.70
N ASP A 201 -11.77 0.14 -4.29
CA ASP A 201 -12.33 -0.58 -3.15
C ASP A 201 -12.34 -2.09 -3.41
N LEU A 202 -12.72 -2.53 -4.62
CA LEU A 202 -12.66 -3.93 -5.01
C LEU A 202 -11.22 -4.49 -4.95
N ALA A 203 -10.22 -3.68 -5.31
CA ALA A 203 -8.82 -4.09 -5.26
C ALA A 203 -8.24 -4.09 -3.84
N ARG A 204 -8.50 -3.07 -3.02
CA ARG A 204 -7.94 -2.95 -1.66
C ARG A 204 -8.68 -3.78 -0.62
N LYS A 205 -9.97 -4.11 -0.84
CA LYS A 205 -10.75 -5.00 0.02
C LYS A 205 -10.78 -6.45 -0.49
N ALA A 206 -9.92 -6.77 -1.44
CA ALA A 206 -9.79 -8.12 -1.98
C ALA A 206 -9.26 -9.10 -0.92
N PHE A 207 -9.68 -10.36 -1.00
CA PHE A 207 -9.10 -11.42 -0.18
C PHE A 207 -7.56 -11.43 -0.32
N GLY A 208 -6.86 -11.41 0.83
CA GLY A 208 -5.41 -11.41 0.92
C GLY A 208 -4.77 -10.04 1.17
N THR A 209 -5.50 -8.93 1.05
CA THR A 209 -4.97 -7.58 1.36
C THR A 209 -5.11 -7.17 2.82
N ASP A 210 -5.86 -7.95 3.62
CA ASP A 210 -6.23 -7.59 5.01
C ASP A 210 -6.89 -6.20 5.14
N GLU A 211 -7.36 -5.65 4.02
CA GLU A 211 -7.83 -4.27 3.89
C GLU A 211 -6.84 -3.23 4.44
N ASP A 212 -5.56 -3.55 4.36
CA ASP A 212 -4.49 -2.80 5.01
C ASP A 212 -4.36 -1.37 4.45
N VAL A 213 -4.47 -0.40 5.37
CA VAL A 213 -4.26 1.02 5.10
C VAL A 213 -3.44 1.64 6.23
N ILE A 214 -2.31 2.28 5.90
CA ILE A 214 -1.57 3.11 6.86
C ILE A 214 -1.91 4.58 6.61
N PHE A 215 -2.42 5.22 7.66
CA PHE A 215 -2.58 6.67 7.75
C PHE A 215 -1.33 7.28 8.37
N CYS A 216 -0.66 8.18 7.65
CA CYS A 216 0.49 8.93 8.15
C CYS A 216 0.03 10.28 8.68
N TYR A 217 0.62 10.78 9.75
CA TYR A 217 0.23 12.06 10.36
C TYR A 217 1.39 13.02 10.36
N GLU A 218 1.08 14.32 10.30
CA GLU A 218 2.08 15.37 10.49
C GLU A 218 2.87 15.13 11.79
N LYS A 219 4.14 15.52 11.75
CA LYS A 219 4.98 15.48 12.94
C LYS A 219 4.39 16.49 13.93
N ASP A 220 4.15 16.09 15.16
CA ASP A 220 3.78 17.04 16.21
C ASP A 220 4.92 18.10 16.27
N GLU A 221 4.59 19.38 16.06
CA GLU A 221 5.55 20.51 16.10
C GLU A 221 6.26 20.64 17.46
#